data_AF-A0A640KPQ9-F1
#
_entry.id   AF-A0A640KPQ9-F1
#
_cell.length_a   1.000
_cell.length_b   1.000
_cell.length_c   1.000
_cell.angle_alpha   90.00
_cell.angle_beta   90.00
_cell.angle_gamma   90.00
#
_symmetry.space_group_name_H-M   'P 1'
#
loop_
_entity.id
_entity.type
_entity.pdbx_description
1 polymer ?
#
loop_
_entity_poly.entity_id
_entity_poly.type
_entity_poly.pdbx_seq_one_letter_code
_entity_poly.pdbx_strand_id
1 'polypeptide(L)'
;MHTTRRVLLGAQLSPPRSYALDLEYVKFNGYSYVRSLALVPFARVERLSPHPSHASEVGAWASSPDSSRVQLPPLMLTDLGVAPTVLELNPREVMRVAEPLPCGHLLLPKIQKAFVQGDALEELRAPFEREARGALTSFLGLRRALREEKKKTKEEKGLRALCDGESSGGDTDDAADFVGETSALPVLESEGTPSLLAADPTTKSEKLRMRELQIRLGTLQFLKGLDPFGIPNIHRFNREALELLYTAAVESPDFVAASQHIGSLRAYGKGRQGYKSLAYLSHYHPQFLQSLLRRSFENPSAWCTWLAECASSVEANLIEVYSAHRYGSRLRACGHAGYSTDDAAVNADYDQTASSPLHFQESLTMEDLAKQLDVLWRGLVRAPETPCRNESASPYSRAKVYVYGSSDASVLHRTLGLALTNTSLQCHLSERGPRKDSRFAGSRRLPDAAAAAHATASSAAHQRPSRPLGLLSAPLGAVIVDATRHPLFTAAGFAPSPKQPPSLMTALQKAAKTDGTAAELLSAPQWHDPLWDARALACVCTSAGMVRTPKEREKGSKA
;
A
#
# COMPACT_ATOMS: atom_id res chain seq x y z
N MET A 1 -4.12 37.28 28.30
CA MET A 1 -2.72 36.92 27.97
C MET A 1 -2.61 35.41 27.89
N HIS A 2 -2.06 34.86 26.79
CA HIS A 2 -2.02 33.41 26.58
C HIS A 2 -0.79 32.77 27.23
N THR A 3 -1.03 31.74 28.06
CA THR A 3 0.01 30.92 28.68
C THR A 3 0.45 29.78 27.76
N THR A 4 1.54 30.00 27.02
CA THR A 4 2.15 28.98 26.17
C THR A 4 2.82 27.90 27.02
N ARG A 5 2.22 26.70 27.14
CA ARG A 5 2.88 25.53 27.75
C ARG A 5 4.07 25.09 26.88
N ARG A 6 5.30 25.31 27.37
CA ARG A 6 6.48 24.61 26.83
C ARG A 6 6.40 23.13 27.23
N VAL A 7 6.35 22.25 26.24
CA VAL A 7 6.61 20.82 26.47
C VAL A 7 8.12 20.64 26.61
N LEU A 8 8.55 20.16 27.78
CA LEU A 8 9.95 19.84 28.06
C LEU A 8 10.31 18.51 27.41
N LEU A 9 11.11 18.55 26.34
CA LEU A 9 11.85 17.39 25.84
C LEU A 9 13.03 17.15 26.79
N GLY A 10 12.90 16.15 27.67
CA GLY A 10 13.94 15.78 28.63
C GLY A 10 15.05 14.92 28.00
N ALA A 11 16.27 15.09 28.53
CA ALA A 11 17.47 14.27 28.29
C ALA A 11 17.91 14.10 26.82
N GLN A 12 18.84 14.96 26.39
CA GLN A 12 19.43 14.95 25.06
C GLN A 12 20.53 13.86 24.92
N LEU A 13 20.11 12.59 24.79
CA LEU A 13 20.98 11.55 24.22
C LEU A 13 21.28 11.88 22.75
N SER A 14 22.49 11.59 22.30
CA SER A 14 22.88 11.77 20.89
C SER A 14 21.93 10.94 20.00
N PRO A 15 21.20 11.54 19.04
CA PRO A 15 20.17 10.83 18.30
C PRO A 15 20.79 9.66 17.52
N PRO A 16 20.24 8.44 17.63
CA PRO A 16 20.74 7.30 16.87
C PRO A 16 20.57 7.60 15.39
N ARG A 17 21.66 7.44 14.61
CA ARG A 17 21.68 7.75 13.16
C ARG A 17 20.84 6.77 12.31
N SER A 18 19.99 5.96 12.91
CA SER A 18 19.23 4.88 12.27
C SER A 18 17.87 4.77 12.95
N TYR A 19 16.83 4.92 12.13
CA TYR A 19 15.44 4.79 12.53
C TYR A 19 14.77 3.79 11.59
N ALA A 20 13.97 2.87 12.12
CA ALA A 20 13.05 2.07 11.34
C ALA A 20 11.71 2.80 11.29
N LEU A 21 11.09 2.82 10.12
CA LEU A 21 9.85 3.51 9.85
C LEU A 21 8.86 2.53 9.23
N ASP A 22 7.67 2.46 9.84
CA ASP A 22 6.50 1.85 9.23
C ASP A 22 5.36 2.88 9.11
N LEU A 23 4.53 2.71 8.08
CA LEU A 23 3.44 3.61 7.73
C LEU A 23 2.17 2.85 7.41
N GLU A 24 1.12 3.27 8.09
CA GLU A 24 -0.24 2.84 7.84
C GLU A 24 -0.99 3.91 7.05
N TYR A 25 -1.94 3.49 6.20
CA TYR A 25 -2.47 4.35 5.14
C TYR A 25 -3.97 4.59 5.20
N VAL A 26 -4.38 5.79 4.81
CA VAL A 26 -5.77 6.11 4.44
C VAL A 26 -5.83 6.57 2.98
N LYS A 27 -6.91 6.22 2.27
CA LYS A 27 -7.15 6.65 0.89
C LYS A 27 -8.28 7.66 0.78
N PHE A 28 -8.00 8.74 0.07
CA PHE A 28 -8.91 9.86 -0.19
C PHE A 28 -8.63 10.47 -1.56
N ASN A 29 -9.70 10.76 -2.32
CA ASN A 29 -9.69 11.21 -3.71
C ASN A 29 -8.73 10.38 -4.60
N GLY A 30 -8.73 9.06 -4.42
CA GLY A 30 -7.85 8.13 -5.16
C GLY A 30 -6.35 8.19 -4.80
N TYR A 31 -5.94 8.98 -3.82
CA TYR A 31 -4.56 9.09 -3.33
C TYR A 31 -4.41 8.45 -1.94
N SER A 32 -3.24 7.88 -1.66
CA SER A 32 -2.87 7.46 -0.30
C SER A 32 -2.21 8.60 0.48
N TYR A 33 -2.55 8.70 1.77
CA TYR A 33 -1.92 9.55 2.78
C TYR A 33 -1.59 8.69 4.02
N VAL A 34 -0.70 9.17 4.89
CA VAL A 34 -0.41 8.52 6.18
C VAL A 34 -1.64 8.63 7.09
N ARG A 35 -2.07 7.53 7.72
CA ARG A 35 -3.03 7.52 8.84
C ARG A 35 -2.33 7.36 10.18
N SER A 36 -1.28 6.56 10.22
CA SER A 36 -0.44 6.32 11.39
C SER A 36 0.99 6.08 10.95
N LEU A 37 1.94 6.55 11.75
CA LEU A 37 3.37 6.44 11.53
C LEU A 37 4.01 5.96 12.82
N ALA A 38 4.86 4.94 12.73
CA ALA A 38 5.73 4.54 13.82
C ALA A 38 7.21 4.72 13.40
N LEU A 39 7.95 5.45 14.23
CA LEU A 39 9.37 5.72 14.03
C LEU A 39 10.14 5.18 15.24
N VAL A 40 10.90 4.11 15.02
CA VAL A 40 11.65 3.39 16.06
C VAL A 40 13.14 3.72 15.91
N PRO A 41 13.76 4.47 16.85
CA PRO A 41 15.21 4.61 16.89
C PRO A 41 15.86 3.24 17.15
N PHE A 42 16.97 2.89 16.49
CA PHE A 42 17.63 1.61 16.77
C PHE A 42 19.15 1.59 16.57
N ALA A 43 19.79 0.64 17.25
CA ALA A 43 21.23 0.38 17.18
C ALA A 43 21.57 -1.12 17.26
N ARG A 44 22.71 -1.50 16.68
CA ARG A 44 23.28 -2.85 16.78
C ARG A 44 24.12 -2.98 18.03
N VAL A 45 23.77 -3.92 18.91
CA VAL A 45 24.54 -4.29 20.10
C VAL A 45 25.10 -5.70 19.90
N GLU A 46 26.42 -5.83 20.00
CA GLU A 46 27.08 -7.13 20.09
C GLU A 46 27.09 -7.57 21.55
N ARG A 47 26.56 -8.76 21.82
CA ARG A 47 26.66 -9.34 23.16
C ARG A 47 28.12 -9.77 23.34
N LEU A 48 28.81 -9.19 24.31
CA LEU A 48 30.14 -9.67 24.68
C LEU A 48 30.00 -11.13 25.11
N SER A 49 30.50 -12.06 24.29
CA SER A 49 30.63 -13.45 24.69
C SER A 49 31.43 -13.48 26.00
N PRO A 50 31.00 -14.24 27.03
CA PRO A 50 31.89 -14.51 28.14
C PRO A 50 33.14 -15.17 27.56
N HIS A 51 34.29 -14.48 27.64
CA HIS A 51 35.56 -15.12 27.36
C HIS A 51 35.67 -16.33 28.31
N PRO A 52 35.89 -17.55 27.80
CA PRO A 52 36.35 -18.62 28.66
C PRO A 52 37.73 -18.20 29.17
N SER A 53 37.77 -17.67 30.39
CA SER A 53 39.02 -17.36 31.09
C SER A 53 39.87 -18.62 31.13
N HIS A 54 41.08 -18.53 30.59
CA HIS A 54 42.02 -19.64 30.39
C HIS A 54 42.05 -20.63 31.57
N ALA A 55 41.62 -21.88 31.34
CA ALA A 55 41.93 -23.02 32.20
C ALA A 55 41.87 -24.33 31.40
N SER A 56 43.04 -24.99 31.30
CA SER A 56 43.30 -26.38 30.89
C SER A 56 42.68 -26.96 29.62
N GLU A 57 43.54 -27.18 28.63
CA GLU A 57 43.52 -28.40 27.83
C GLU A 57 43.67 -29.65 28.73
N VAL A 58 42.65 -30.52 28.77
CA VAL A 58 42.83 -31.98 28.88
C VAL A 58 41.71 -32.62 28.07
N GLY A 59 42.06 -33.52 27.14
CA GLY A 59 41.12 -34.01 26.14
C GLY A 59 40.20 -35.15 26.60
N ALA A 60 39.06 -35.27 25.91
CA ALA A 60 38.30 -36.51 25.81
C ALA A 60 37.61 -36.58 24.43
N TRP A 61 38.15 -37.39 23.51
CA TRP A 61 37.41 -37.81 22.32
C TRP A 61 36.50 -38.98 22.70
N ALA A 62 35.18 -38.79 22.66
CA ALA A 62 34.21 -39.88 22.59
C ALA A 62 32.91 -39.40 21.93
N SER A 63 32.58 -40.03 20.80
CA SER A 63 31.38 -39.85 20.00
C SER A 63 30.07 -40.08 20.76
N SER A 64 29.09 -39.19 20.57
CA SER A 64 27.66 -39.52 20.69
C SER A 64 26.84 -38.69 19.69
N PRO A 65 26.07 -39.31 18.77
CA PRO A 65 25.28 -38.62 17.76
C PRO A 65 23.82 -38.37 18.19
N ASP A 66 23.53 -38.30 19.50
CA ASP A 66 22.23 -37.88 20.02
C ASP A 66 22.42 -36.84 21.14
N SER A 67 22.43 -35.58 20.74
CA SER A 67 22.43 -34.42 21.63
C SER A 67 21.42 -33.42 21.11
N SER A 68 20.44 -33.10 21.95
CA SER A 68 19.51 -32.00 21.77
C SER A 68 20.28 -30.74 21.36
N ARG A 69 19.84 -30.06 20.30
CA ARG A 69 20.40 -28.76 19.91
C ARG A 69 20.21 -27.75 21.04
N VAL A 70 21.21 -27.65 21.91
CA VAL A 70 21.38 -26.50 22.80
C VAL A 70 21.54 -25.30 21.87
N GLN A 71 20.47 -24.52 21.71
CA GLN A 71 20.53 -23.28 20.96
C GLN A 71 21.45 -22.34 21.74
N LEU A 72 22.66 -22.14 21.22
CA LEU A 72 23.56 -21.11 21.73
C LEU A 72 22.79 -19.77 21.72
N PRO A 73 22.84 -18.99 22.81
CA PRO A 73 22.11 -17.73 22.87
C PRO A 73 22.58 -16.81 21.74
N PRO A 74 21.66 -16.05 21.11
CA PRO A 74 22.02 -15.19 19.97
C PRO A 74 23.10 -14.18 20.35
N LEU A 75 24.14 -14.12 19.51
CA LEU A 75 25.35 -13.31 19.71
C LEU A 75 25.11 -11.80 19.51
N MET A 76 23.93 -11.43 19.02
CA MET A 76 23.56 -10.07 18.66
C MET A 76 22.21 -9.69 19.26
N LEU A 77 22.05 -8.41 19.58
CA LEU A 77 20.81 -7.80 20.04
C LEU A 77 20.55 -6.50 19.26
N THR A 78 19.29 -6.19 19.03
CA THR A 78 18.87 -4.89 18.54
C THR A 78 18.41 -4.04 19.72
N ASP A 79 19.14 -2.95 20.00
CA ASP A 79 18.64 -1.90 20.88
C ASP A 79 17.56 -1.11 20.13
N LEU A 80 16.32 -1.15 20.62
CA LEU A 80 15.15 -0.47 20.06
C LEU A 80 14.95 0.95 20.62
N GLY A 81 15.91 1.46 21.40
CA GLY A 81 15.98 2.82 21.87
C GLY A 81 14.92 3.20 22.91
N VAL A 82 15.16 4.32 23.60
CA VAL A 82 14.39 4.72 24.79
C VAL A 82 13.11 5.51 24.45
N ALA A 83 12.90 5.90 23.19
CA ALA A 83 11.75 6.74 22.79
C ALA A 83 11.30 6.49 21.33
N PRO A 84 10.58 5.38 21.04
CA PRO A 84 9.83 5.28 19.78
C PRO A 84 8.77 6.37 19.71
N THR A 85 8.51 6.90 18.51
CA THR A 85 7.48 7.92 18.26
C THR A 85 6.35 7.31 17.43
N VAL A 86 5.11 7.51 17.85
CA VAL A 86 3.91 7.15 17.07
C VAL A 86 3.07 8.41 16.84
N LEU A 87 2.87 8.78 15.58
CA LEU A 87 1.93 9.83 15.17
C LEU A 87 0.70 9.17 14.59
N GLU A 88 -0.48 9.41 15.16
CA GLU A 88 -1.71 8.71 14.74
C GLU A 88 -2.90 9.67 14.55
N LEU A 89 -3.59 9.50 13.42
CA LEU A 89 -4.86 10.17 13.13
C LEU A 89 -5.98 9.59 13.98
N ASN A 90 -6.82 10.44 14.56
CA ASN A 90 -7.97 10.01 15.35
C ASN A 90 -8.87 9.04 14.52
N PRO A 91 -9.31 7.90 15.07
CA PRO A 91 -10.13 6.92 14.36
C PRO A 91 -11.38 7.50 13.68
N ARG A 92 -12.05 8.50 14.29
CA ARG A 92 -13.21 9.17 13.69
C ARG A 92 -12.83 9.98 12.45
N GLU A 93 -11.65 10.60 12.48
CA GLU A 93 -11.11 11.34 11.34
C GLU A 93 -10.71 10.39 10.20
N VAL A 94 -10.09 9.24 10.53
CA VAL A 94 -9.85 8.16 9.55
C VAL A 94 -11.16 7.74 8.88
N MET A 95 -12.21 7.46 9.67
CA MET A 95 -13.52 7.06 9.16
C MET A 95 -14.28 8.19 8.45
N ARG A 96 -13.94 9.46 8.68
CA ARG A 96 -14.51 10.61 7.96
C ARG A 96 -13.86 10.81 6.58
N VAL A 97 -12.55 10.58 6.46
CA VAL A 97 -11.80 10.84 5.21
C VAL A 97 -11.65 9.62 4.30
N ALA A 98 -11.69 8.39 4.84
CA ALA A 98 -11.49 7.18 4.05
C ALA A 98 -12.58 6.97 2.98
N GLU A 99 -12.18 6.83 1.71
CA GLU A 99 -13.06 6.36 0.63
C GLU A 99 -13.27 4.83 0.72
N PRO A 100 -12.28 3.96 0.40
CA PRO A 100 -12.36 2.56 0.80
C PRO A 100 -12.08 2.43 2.31
N LEU A 101 -12.83 1.56 2.99
CA LEU A 101 -12.56 1.22 4.39
C LEU A 101 -11.10 0.74 4.55
N PRO A 102 -10.37 1.21 5.58
CA PRO A 102 -9.06 0.65 5.93
C PRO A 102 -9.23 -0.76 6.53
N CYS A 103 -8.12 -1.39 6.92
CA CYS A 103 -8.11 -2.71 7.57
C CYS A 103 -8.84 -3.83 6.79
N GLY A 104 -8.69 -3.86 5.45
CA GLY A 104 -9.36 -4.85 4.58
C GLY A 104 -9.16 -6.32 4.99
N HIS A 105 -8.08 -6.65 5.70
CA HIS A 105 -7.89 -7.99 6.27
C HIS A 105 -9.06 -8.43 7.19
N LEU A 106 -9.68 -7.51 7.94
CA LEU A 106 -10.88 -7.76 8.77
C LEU A 106 -12.15 -7.95 7.93
N LEU A 107 -12.18 -7.38 6.73
CA LEU A 107 -13.33 -7.44 5.83
C LEU A 107 -13.34 -8.73 5.01
N LEU A 108 -12.20 -9.39 4.79
CA LEU A 108 -12.13 -10.62 4.01
C LEU A 108 -13.05 -11.74 4.57
N PRO A 109 -13.07 -12.07 5.88
CA PRO A 109 -14.02 -13.04 6.43
C PRO A 109 -15.49 -12.61 6.30
N LYS A 110 -15.78 -11.30 6.44
CA LYS A 110 -17.14 -10.75 6.26
C LYS A 110 -17.62 -10.86 4.81
N ILE A 111 -16.73 -10.64 3.84
CA ILE A 111 -17.00 -10.82 2.41
C ILE A 111 -17.21 -12.31 2.11
N GLN A 112 -16.38 -13.19 2.67
CA GLN A 112 -16.52 -14.65 2.51
C GLN A 112 -17.84 -15.20 3.07
N LYS A 113 -18.38 -14.59 4.13
CA LYS A 113 -19.67 -14.96 4.70
C LYS A 113 -20.88 -14.38 3.93
N ALA A 114 -20.77 -13.17 3.39
CA ALA A 114 -21.91 -12.44 2.83
C ALA A 114 -22.05 -12.54 1.31
N PHE A 115 -20.95 -12.68 0.56
CA PHE A 115 -20.99 -12.79 -0.90
C PHE A 115 -21.03 -14.24 -1.35
N VAL A 116 -21.74 -14.51 -2.44
CA VAL A 116 -21.70 -15.84 -3.08
C VAL A 116 -20.28 -16.23 -3.48
N GLN A 117 -19.93 -17.48 -3.18
CA GLN A 117 -18.60 -18.08 -3.39
C GLN A 117 -18.76 -19.46 -4.05
N GLY A 118 -17.64 -20.03 -4.53
CA GLY A 118 -17.61 -21.37 -5.11
C GLY A 118 -18.59 -21.54 -6.26
N ASP A 119 -19.29 -22.66 -6.28
CA ASP A 119 -20.21 -23.05 -7.37
C ASP A 119 -21.30 -21.99 -7.63
N ALA A 120 -21.84 -21.36 -6.58
CA ALA A 120 -22.85 -20.30 -6.72
C ALA A 120 -22.29 -19.01 -7.38
N LEU A 121 -20.99 -18.75 -7.24
CA LEU A 121 -20.31 -17.68 -7.98
C LEU A 121 -20.02 -18.10 -9.43
N GLU A 122 -19.66 -19.35 -9.67
CA GLU A 122 -19.45 -19.91 -11.01
C GLU A 122 -20.72 -19.93 -11.86
N GLU A 123 -21.84 -20.41 -11.29
CA GLU A 123 -23.18 -20.36 -11.90
C GLU A 123 -23.56 -18.95 -12.34
N LEU A 124 -23.30 -17.95 -11.48
CA LEU A 124 -23.56 -16.55 -11.76
C LEU A 124 -22.64 -15.98 -12.85
N ARG A 125 -21.40 -16.45 -12.92
CA ARG A 125 -20.31 -15.95 -13.77
C ARG A 125 -20.34 -16.52 -15.18
N ALA A 126 -20.70 -17.80 -15.33
CA ALA A 126 -20.65 -18.53 -16.59
C ALA A 126 -21.49 -17.93 -17.74
N PRO A 127 -22.71 -17.38 -17.53
CA PRO A 127 -23.47 -16.71 -18.58
C PRO A 127 -22.74 -15.48 -19.14
N PHE A 128 -22.23 -14.60 -18.26
CA PHE A 128 -21.48 -13.41 -18.67
C PHE A 128 -20.14 -13.76 -19.31
N GLU A 129 -19.48 -14.83 -18.87
CA GLU A 129 -18.23 -15.26 -19.51
C GLU A 129 -18.48 -15.78 -20.93
N ARG A 130 -19.56 -16.54 -21.13
CA ARG A 130 -20.00 -17.00 -22.46
C ARG A 130 -20.33 -15.82 -23.37
N GLU A 131 -21.04 -14.82 -22.86
CA GLU A 131 -21.34 -13.58 -23.59
C GLU A 131 -20.07 -12.81 -23.97
N ALA A 132 -19.16 -12.58 -23.01
CA ALA A 132 -17.90 -11.87 -23.25
C ALA A 132 -17.00 -12.60 -24.26
N ARG A 133 -16.95 -13.94 -24.20
CA ARG A 133 -16.24 -14.80 -25.16
C ARG A 133 -16.87 -14.70 -26.55
N GLY A 134 -18.21 -14.72 -26.63
CA GLY A 134 -18.96 -14.50 -27.86
C GLY A 134 -18.67 -13.15 -28.48
N ALA A 135 -18.78 -12.07 -27.70
CA ALA A 135 -18.49 -10.70 -28.14
C ALA A 135 -17.05 -10.52 -28.65
N LEU A 136 -16.06 -11.11 -27.97
CA LEU A 136 -14.66 -11.12 -28.44
C LEU A 136 -14.51 -11.88 -29.75
N THR A 137 -15.17 -13.04 -29.88
CA THR A 137 -15.13 -13.86 -31.10
C THR A 137 -15.77 -13.15 -32.29
N SER A 138 -16.95 -12.56 -32.09
CA SER A 138 -17.65 -11.75 -33.11
C SER A 138 -16.84 -10.53 -33.53
N PHE A 139 -16.19 -9.83 -32.59
CA PHE A 139 -15.31 -8.71 -32.92
C PHE A 139 -14.08 -9.14 -33.74
N LEU A 140 -13.47 -10.28 -33.41
CA LEU A 140 -12.39 -10.86 -34.21
C LEU A 140 -12.86 -11.30 -35.60
N GLY A 141 -14.06 -11.87 -35.72
CA GLY A 141 -14.69 -12.22 -36.99
C GLY A 141 -14.94 -11.00 -37.87
N LEU A 142 -15.53 -9.93 -37.32
CA LEU A 142 -15.74 -8.67 -38.01
C LEU A 142 -14.43 -8.04 -38.49
N ARG A 143 -13.37 -8.08 -37.68
CA ARG A 143 -12.04 -7.60 -38.09
C ARG A 143 -11.42 -8.42 -39.23
N ARG A 144 -11.69 -9.73 -39.32
CA ARG A 144 -11.29 -10.55 -40.48
C ARG A 144 -12.08 -10.16 -41.72
N ALA A 145 -13.41 -10.09 -41.63
CA ALA A 145 -14.27 -9.70 -42.75
C ALA A 145 -13.88 -8.33 -43.34
N LEU A 146 -13.67 -7.32 -42.49
CA LEU A 146 -13.23 -5.98 -42.91
C LEU A 146 -11.83 -5.95 -43.56
N ARG A 147 -10.94 -6.91 -43.25
CA ARG A 147 -9.66 -7.06 -43.93
C ARG A 147 -9.84 -7.69 -45.31
N GLU A 148 -10.67 -8.73 -45.43
CA GLU A 148 -10.98 -9.37 -46.72
C GLU A 148 -11.71 -8.41 -47.67
N GLU A 149 -12.64 -7.59 -47.18
CA GLU A 149 -13.26 -6.52 -47.98
C GLU A 149 -12.21 -5.50 -48.45
N LYS A 150 -11.36 -4.99 -47.55
CA LYS A 150 -10.28 -4.07 -47.92
C LYS A 150 -9.29 -4.66 -48.93
N LYS A 151 -9.04 -5.98 -48.87
CA LYS A 151 -8.23 -6.70 -49.84
C LYS A 151 -8.92 -6.71 -51.21
N LYS A 152 -10.18 -7.14 -51.27
CA LYS A 152 -11.00 -7.12 -52.50
C LYS A 152 -11.10 -5.73 -53.12
N THR A 153 -11.35 -4.68 -52.33
CA THR A 153 -11.42 -3.30 -52.85
C THR A 153 -10.07 -2.79 -53.38
N LYS A 154 -8.94 -3.25 -52.82
CA LYS A 154 -7.60 -2.96 -53.36
C LYS A 154 -7.36 -3.69 -54.67
N GLU A 155 -7.73 -4.98 -54.75
CA GLU A 155 -7.63 -5.78 -55.97
C GLU A 155 -8.51 -5.21 -57.09
N GLU A 156 -9.76 -4.83 -56.81
CA GLU A 156 -10.65 -4.20 -57.79
C GLU A 156 -10.14 -2.82 -58.26
N LYS A 157 -9.56 -2.01 -57.36
CA LYS A 157 -8.92 -0.74 -57.74
C LYS A 157 -7.63 -0.94 -58.53
N GLY A 158 -6.85 -1.97 -58.23
CA GLY A 158 -5.67 -2.35 -59.02
C GLY A 158 -6.06 -2.81 -60.44
N LEU A 159 -7.13 -3.58 -60.56
CA LEU A 159 -7.70 -4.01 -61.85
C LEU A 159 -8.25 -2.83 -62.66
N ARG A 160 -8.84 -1.80 -62.04
CA ARG A 160 -9.23 -0.57 -62.74
C ARG A 160 -8.03 0.29 -63.15
N ALA A 161 -6.99 0.38 -62.31
CA ALA A 161 -5.76 1.08 -62.65
C ALA A 161 -4.97 0.43 -63.81
N LEU A 162 -5.21 -0.86 -64.08
CA LEU A 162 -4.68 -1.57 -65.25
C LEU A 162 -5.44 -1.27 -66.56
N CYS A 163 -6.59 -0.60 -66.52
CA CYS A 163 -7.33 -0.18 -67.71
C CYS A 163 -7.02 1.26 -68.16
N ASP A 164 -6.47 2.10 -67.27
CA ASP A 164 -6.20 3.52 -67.52
C ASP A 164 -4.71 3.85 -67.24
N GLY A 165 -3.81 3.59 -68.19
CA GLY A 165 -2.45 4.13 -68.13
C GLY A 165 -1.36 3.32 -68.84
N GLU A 166 -0.76 3.90 -69.88
CA GLU A 166 0.41 3.38 -70.57
C GLU A 166 1.71 3.49 -69.74
N SER A 167 2.58 2.48 -69.89
CA SER A 167 4.05 2.56 -70.03
C SER A 167 4.96 3.21 -68.94
N SER A 168 6.17 2.61 -68.84
CA SER A 168 7.36 3.00 -68.06
C SER A 168 7.36 2.56 -66.58
N GLY A 169 8.27 1.71 -66.07
CA GLY A 169 9.50 1.14 -66.62
C GLY A 169 10.67 1.34 -65.63
N GLY A 170 11.27 0.26 -65.12
CA GLY A 170 12.42 0.34 -64.20
C GLY A 170 12.63 -0.86 -63.26
N ASP A 171 13.63 -1.67 -63.57
CA ASP A 171 14.30 -2.69 -62.74
C ASP A 171 15.14 -2.05 -61.59
N THR A 172 15.72 -2.67 -60.56
CA THR A 172 15.79 -4.06 -59.99
C THR A 172 16.27 -3.99 -58.51
N ASP A 173 16.27 -5.15 -57.83
CA ASP A 173 16.90 -5.55 -56.53
C ASP A 173 18.05 -4.72 -55.91
N ASP A 174 18.14 -4.68 -54.55
CA ASP A 174 19.00 -5.63 -53.80
C ASP A 174 18.79 -5.66 -52.25
N ALA A 175 19.37 -6.68 -51.61
CA ALA A 175 19.27 -7.09 -50.19
C ALA A 175 20.22 -6.30 -49.22
N ALA A 176 20.32 -6.45 -47.88
CA ALA A 176 19.63 -7.21 -46.81
C ALA A 176 20.01 -6.67 -45.39
N ASP A 177 19.34 -7.20 -44.35
CA ASP A 177 19.93 -7.76 -43.09
C ASP A 177 19.85 -7.09 -41.68
N PHE A 178 19.77 -7.98 -40.67
CA PHE A 178 20.04 -7.91 -39.21
C PHE A 178 19.12 -7.29 -38.10
N VAL A 179 18.08 -8.06 -37.73
CA VAL A 179 17.80 -8.74 -36.41
C VAL A 179 18.22 -8.14 -35.03
N GLY A 180 17.26 -8.17 -34.06
CA GLY A 180 17.45 -8.49 -32.61
C GLY A 180 16.96 -7.44 -31.57
N GLU A 181 16.39 -7.74 -30.39
CA GLU A 181 15.85 -8.99 -29.81
C GLU A 181 14.82 -8.74 -28.64
N THR A 182 13.68 -9.45 -28.72
CA THR A 182 12.98 -10.32 -27.71
C THR A 182 12.77 -9.98 -26.22
N SER A 183 11.53 -10.26 -25.74
CA SER A 183 11.14 -10.86 -24.43
C SER A 183 9.59 -10.74 -24.23
N ALA A 184 8.72 -11.67 -24.66
CA ALA A 184 8.55 -13.10 -24.38
C ALA A 184 7.70 -13.43 -23.13
N LEU A 185 6.51 -14.04 -23.34
CA LEU A 185 5.81 -15.04 -22.50
C LEU A 185 4.81 -15.81 -23.40
N PRO A 186 4.39 -17.05 -23.04
CA PRO A 186 4.50 -18.15 -24.00
C PRO A 186 3.22 -18.56 -24.75
N VAL A 187 3.43 -19.34 -25.81
CA VAL A 187 2.44 -20.08 -26.60
C VAL A 187 2.56 -21.57 -26.26
N LEU A 188 1.42 -22.27 -26.25
CA LEU A 188 1.33 -23.72 -26.41
C LEU A 188 0.96 -23.99 -27.90
N GLU A 189 1.81 -24.77 -28.56
CA GLU A 189 1.60 -25.67 -29.73
C GLU A 189 0.23 -25.64 -30.45
N SER A 190 0.05 -25.79 -31.77
CA SER A 190 0.87 -25.70 -33.00
C SER A 190 -0.16 -25.52 -34.16
N GLU A 191 0.14 -25.34 -35.46
CA GLU A 191 1.36 -25.35 -36.26
C GLU A 191 1.16 -24.44 -37.51
N GLY A 192 2.16 -24.28 -38.39
CA GLY A 192 2.00 -23.68 -39.72
C GLY A 192 2.71 -22.32 -39.93
N THR A 193 3.85 -22.39 -40.60
CA THR A 193 4.71 -21.34 -41.21
C THR A 193 4.28 -19.85 -41.14
N PRO A 194 5.15 -18.94 -40.65
CA PRO A 194 4.87 -17.51 -40.57
C PRO A 194 5.23 -16.77 -41.86
N SER A 195 4.23 -16.21 -42.55
CA SER A 195 4.45 -15.14 -43.54
C SER A 195 4.58 -13.78 -42.84
N LEU A 196 5.55 -12.99 -43.29
CA LEU A 196 5.97 -11.69 -42.78
C LEU A 196 4.83 -10.80 -42.22
N LEU A 197 4.99 -10.40 -40.95
CA LEU A 197 4.06 -9.51 -40.23
C LEU A 197 4.12 -8.08 -40.77
N ALA A 198 3.34 -7.80 -41.81
CA ALA A 198 2.98 -6.44 -42.17
C ALA A 198 2.27 -5.77 -40.98
N ALA A 199 2.81 -4.63 -40.52
CA ALA A 199 2.28 -3.92 -39.35
C ALA A 199 0.86 -3.38 -39.62
N ASP A 200 -0.15 -4.10 -39.13
CA ASP A 200 -1.57 -3.87 -39.39
C ASP A 200 -2.02 -2.48 -38.90
N PRO A 201 -2.48 -1.56 -39.78
CA PRO A 201 -2.90 -0.20 -39.45
C PRO A 201 -4.25 -0.19 -38.73
N THR A 202 -4.21 -0.68 -37.51
CA THR A 202 -5.34 -0.79 -36.58
C THR A 202 -5.70 0.56 -36.02
N THR A 203 -6.96 0.96 -36.19
CA THR A 203 -7.43 2.24 -35.63
C THR A 203 -7.29 2.24 -34.11
N LYS A 204 -7.04 3.42 -33.53
CA LYS A 204 -6.94 3.59 -32.06
C LYS A 204 -8.21 3.09 -31.35
N SER A 205 -9.37 3.24 -31.98
CA SER A 205 -10.66 2.73 -31.52
C SER A 205 -10.70 1.19 -31.46
N GLU A 206 -10.29 0.48 -32.52
CA GLU A 206 -10.22 -0.98 -32.52
C GLU A 206 -9.30 -1.53 -31.42
N LYS A 207 -8.13 -0.91 -31.23
CA LYS A 207 -7.19 -1.32 -30.16
C LYS A 207 -7.82 -1.16 -28.77
N LEU A 208 -8.55 -0.07 -28.54
CA LEU A 208 -9.26 0.16 -27.28
C LEU A 208 -10.40 -0.85 -27.08
N ARG A 209 -11.23 -1.10 -28.10
CA ARG A 209 -12.34 -2.05 -28.00
C ARG A 209 -11.87 -3.51 -27.84
N MET A 210 -10.80 -3.90 -28.53
CA MET A 210 -10.14 -5.20 -28.34
C MET A 210 -9.66 -5.36 -26.90
N ARG A 211 -8.96 -4.34 -26.37
CA ARG A 211 -8.45 -4.35 -25.00
C ARG A 211 -9.58 -4.40 -23.97
N GLU A 212 -10.68 -3.68 -24.21
CA GLU A 212 -11.86 -3.72 -23.35
C GLU A 212 -12.48 -5.12 -23.31
N LEU A 213 -12.68 -5.77 -24.46
CA LEU A 213 -13.23 -7.15 -24.53
C LEU A 213 -12.30 -8.17 -23.87
N GLN A 214 -10.97 -8.04 -24.06
CA GLN A 214 -9.97 -8.85 -23.36
C GLN A 214 -10.00 -8.65 -21.84
N ILE A 215 -10.12 -7.39 -21.38
CA ILE A 215 -10.29 -7.07 -19.97
C ILE A 215 -11.56 -7.69 -19.41
N ARG A 216 -12.68 -7.63 -20.14
CA ARG A 216 -13.96 -8.21 -19.72
C ARG A 216 -13.86 -9.73 -19.57
N LEU A 217 -13.37 -10.42 -20.60
CA LEU A 217 -13.24 -11.88 -20.57
C LEU A 217 -12.26 -12.35 -19.49
N GLY A 218 -11.06 -11.76 -19.43
CA GLY A 218 -10.05 -12.12 -18.42
C GLY A 218 -10.46 -11.77 -17.00
N THR A 219 -11.27 -10.73 -16.79
CA THR A 219 -11.84 -10.44 -15.46
C THR A 219 -12.76 -11.56 -15.02
N LEU A 220 -13.71 -11.96 -15.86
CA LEU A 220 -14.68 -13.00 -15.49
C LEU A 220 -13.98 -14.35 -15.28
N GLN A 221 -13.08 -14.76 -16.17
CA GLN A 221 -12.34 -16.03 -16.06
C GLN A 221 -11.56 -16.19 -14.75
N PHE A 222 -10.94 -15.11 -14.27
CA PHE A 222 -10.08 -15.15 -13.09
C PHE A 222 -10.70 -14.49 -11.85
N LEU A 223 -11.98 -14.13 -11.87
CA LEU A 223 -12.65 -13.53 -10.70
C LEU A 223 -12.81 -14.57 -9.59
N LYS A 224 -12.29 -14.25 -8.39
CA LYS A 224 -12.47 -15.04 -7.15
C LYS A 224 -13.42 -14.40 -6.13
N GLY A 225 -13.78 -13.13 -6.31
CA GLY A 225 -14.62 -12.38 -5.38
C GLY A 225 -14.27 -10.89 -5.33
N LEU A 226 -14.81 -10.19 -4.33
CA LEU A 226 -14.54 -8.77 -4.13
C LEU A 226 -13.19 -8.51 -3.43
N ASP A 227 -12.51 -7.44 -3.84
CA ASP A 227 -11.29 -6.96 -3.19
C ASP A 227 -11.64 -6.41 -1.78
N PRO A 228 -11.14 -7.04 -0.70
CA PRO A 228 -11.41 -6.57 0.67
C PRO A 228 -10.88 -5.15 0.93
N PHE A 229 -9.89 -4.70 0.18
CA PHE A 229 -9.36 -3.34 0.24
C PHE A 229 -10.13 -2.35 -0.66
N GLY A 230 -11.27 -2.78 -1.21
CA GLY A 230 -12.12 -2.04 -2.14
C GLY A 230 -13.59 -1.93 -1.70
N ILE A 231 -13.89 -2.11 -0.42
CA ILE A 231 -15.23 -1.92 0.15
C ILE A 231 -15.46 -0.42 0.46
N PRO A 232 -16.55 0.21 -0.02
CA PRO A 232 -16.83 1.61 0.21
C PRO A 232 -17.17 1.89 1.67
N ASN A 233 -16.66 2.99 2.19
CA ASN A 233 -17.07 3.54 3.47
C ASN A 233 -18.45 4.20 3.35
N ILE A 234 -19.47 3.62 3.97
CA ILE A 234 -20.86 4.13 3.92
C ILE A 234 -21.02 5.51 4.58
N HIS A 235 -20.10 5.94 5.45
CA HIS A 235 -20.11 7.30 6.00
C HIS A 235 -19.61 8.35 5.00
N ARG A 236 -18.90 7.93 3.95
CA ARG A 236 -18.30 8.81 2.94
C ARG A 236 -19.12 8.89 1.65
N PHE A 237 -19.66 7.77 1.19
CA PHE A 237 -20.47 7.69 -0.04
C PHE A 237 -21.96 7.95 0.26
N ASN A 238 -22.71 8.54 -0.68
CA ASN A 238 -24.15 8.71 -0.49
C ASN A 238 -24.81 7.32 -0.47
N ARG A 239 -25.54 7.02 0.60
CA ARG A 239 -26.32 5.79 0.77
C ARG A 239 -27.28 5.56 -0.41
N GLU A 240 -27.95 6.60 -0.90
CA GLU A 240 -28.86 6.50 -2.04
C GLU A 240 -28.11 6.02 -3.30
N ALA A 241 -26.91 6.51 -3.55
CA ALA A 241 -26.08 6.05 -4.67
C ALA A 241 -25.69 4.57 -4.51
N LEU A 242 -25.39 4.11 -3.29
CA LEU A 242 -25.10 2.70 -3.01
C LEU A 242 -26.34 1.80 -3.18
N GLU A 243 -27.54 2.29 -2.86
CA GLU A 243 -28.81 1.60 -3.10
C GLU A 243 -29.19 1.61 -4.60
N LEU A 244 -28.84 2.65 -5.35
CA LEU A 244 -29.05 2.72 -6.81
C LEU A 244 -28.20 1.71 -7.60
N LEU A 245 -26.97 1.38 -7.15
CA LEU A 245 -26.19 0.28 -7.73
C LEU A 245 -26.92 -1.08 -7.65
N TYR A 246 -27.70 -1.28 -6.58
CA TYR A 246 -28.51 -2.48 -6.40
C TYR A 246 -29.82 -2.43 -7.20
N THR A 247 -30.51 -1.29 -7.19
CA THR A 247 -31.90 -1.15 -7.66
C THR A 247 -32.05 -0.68 -9.10
N ALA A 248 -31.33 0.35 -9.51
CA ALA A 248 -31.53 1.02 -10.79
C ALA A 248 -31.11 0.14 -11.96
N ALA A 249 -31.81 0.21 -13.09
CA ALA A 249 -31.42 -0.52 -14.29
C ALA A 249 -30.03 -0.07 -14.74
N VAL A 250 -29.17 -1.00 -15.17
CA VAL A 250 -27.74 -0.74 -15.47
C VAL A 250 -27.52 0.37 -16.51
N GLU A 251 -28.44 0.51 -17.46
CA GLU A 251 -28.38 1.52 -18.53
C GLU A 251 -29.06 2.85 -18.15
N SER A 252 -29.67 2.93 -16.96
CA SER A 252 -30.33 4.15 -16.48
C SER A 252 -29.33 5.24 -16.09
N PRO A 253 -29.69 6.53 -16.24
CA PRO A 253 -28.84 7.63 -15.78
C PRO A 253 -28.54 7.54 -14.29
N ASP A 254 -29.47 7.03 -13.47
CA ASP A 254 -29.30 6.86 -12.03
C ASP A 254 -28.20 5.84 -11.69
N PHE A 255 -28.16 4.69 -12.38
CA PHE A 255 -27.07 3.72 -12.22
C PHE A 255 -25.74 4.29 -12.70
N VAL A 256 -25.73 5.01 -13.84
CA VAL A 256 -24.51 5.64 -14.37
C VAL A 256 -23.96 6.68 -13.39
N ALA A 257 -24.82 7.53 -12.81
CA ALA A 257 -24.44 8.51 -11.78
C ALA A 257 -23.91 7.82 -10.51
N ALA A 258 -24.57 6.75 -10.05
CA ALA A 258 -24.13 5.96 -8.90
C ALA A 258 -22.78 5.27 -9.14
N SER A 259 -22.56 4.70 -10.33
CA SER A 259 -21.30 4.07 -10.74
C SER A 259 -20.16 5.09 -10.87
N GLN A 260 -20.45 6.30 -11.36
CA GLN A 260 -19.49 7.42 -11.34
C GLN A 260 -19.16 7.86 -9.91
N HIS A 261 -20.16 7.92 -9.01
CA HIS A 261 -19.97 8.29 -7.61
C HIS A 261 -19.02 7.34 -6.88
N ILE A 262 -19.15 6.02 -7.07
CA ILE A 262 -18.16 5.06 -6.54
C ILE A 262 -16.89 4.94 -7.39
N GLY A 263 -16.84 5.55 -8.57
CA GLY A 263 -15.69 5.51 -9.48
C GLY A 263 -14.43 6.18 -8.93
N SER A 264 -14.54 7.02 -7.89
CA SER A 264 -13.38 7.55 -7.16
C SER A 264 -12.69 6.48 -6.29
N LEU A 265 -13.39 5.41 -5.91
CA LEU A 265 -12.90 4.36 -5.03
C LEU A 265 -11.76 3.58 -5.70
N ARG A 266 -10.53 3.94 -5.32
CA ARG A 266 -9.31 3.21 -5.68
C ARG A 266 -8.90 2.33 -4.53
N ALA A 267 -9.20 1.03 -4.63
CA ALA A 267 -8.79 0.03 -3.64
C ALA A 267 -7.30 0.12 -3.29
N TYR A 268 -6.89 -0.29 -2.07
CA TYR A 268 -5.47 -0.16 -1.66
C TYR A 268 -4.52 -0.95 -2.60
N GLY A 269 -4.97 -2.10 -3.12
CA GLY A 269 -4.28 -2.87 -4.17
C GLY A 269 -4.82 -2.67 -5.59
N LYS A 270 -4.21 -3.36 -6.57
CA LYS A 270 -4.69 -3.46 -7.96
C LYS A 270 -5.67 -4.63 -8.20
N GLY A 271 -6.31 -5.17 -7.16
CA GLY A 271 -7.10 -6.42 -7.28
C GLY A 271 -6.25 -7.59 -7.79
N ARG A 272 -5.23 -7.99 -7.01
CA ARG A 272 -4.33 -9.10 -7.33
C ARG A 272 -5.04 -10.45 -7.09
N GLN A 273 -4.50 -11.52 -7.70
CA GLN A 273 -4.94 -12.92 -7.50
C GLN A 273 -6.42 -13.24 -7.82
N GLY A 274 -7.13 -12.35 -8.52
CA GLY A 274 -8.50 -12.57 -8.96
C GLY A 274 -9.56 -11.80 -8.19
N TYR A 275 -9.21 -11.06 -7.14
CA TYR A 275 -10.15 -10.19 -6.44
C TYR A 275 -10.32 -8.85 -7.18
N LYS A 276 -11.54 -8.27 -7.21
CA LYS A 276 -11.84 -6.99 -7.88
C LYS A 276 -12.67 -6.06 -7.01
N SER A 277 -12.38 -4.76 -7.05
CA SER A 277 -13.17 -3.77 -6.29
C SER A 277 -14.55 -3.53 -6.91
N LEU A 278 -15.48 -3.03 -6.10
CA LEU A 278 -16.83 -2.69 -6.56
C LEU A 278 -16.83 -1.66 -7.68
N ALA A 279 -15.98 -0.63 -7.59
CA ALA A 279 -15.79 0.38 -8.65
C ALA A 279 -15.20 -0.18 -9.94
N TYR A 280 -14.41 -1.27 -9.87
CA TYR A 280 -13.92 -1.95 -11.07
C TYR A 280 -15.05 -2.71 -11.76
N LEU A 281 -15.85 -3.44 -10.99
CA LEU A 281 -17.00 -4.17 -11.53
C LEU A 281 -18.12 -3.23 -12.02
N SER A 282 -18.37 -2.09 -11.36
CA SER A 282 -19.39 -1.12 -11.79
C SER A 282 -19.04 -0.43 -13.10
N HIS A 283 -17.76 -0.36 -13.45
CA HIS A 283 -17.27 0.22 -14.70
C HIS A 283 -17.20 -0.81 -15.84
N TYR A 284 -16.62 -1.99 -15.61
CA TYR A 284 -16.38 -2.98 -16.67
C TYR A 284 -17.47 -4.07 -16.78
N HIS A 285 -18.21 -4.32 -15.70
CA HIS A 285 -19.16 -5.45 -15.56
C HIS A 285 -20.44 -5.07 -14.77
N PRO A 286 -21.14 -3.97 -15.10
CA PRO A 286 -22.20 -3.45 -14.24
C PRO A 286 -23.39 -4.40 -14.06
N GLN A 287 -23.76 -5.17 -15.10
CA GLN A 287 -24.80 -6.20 -15.01
C GLN A 287 -24.41 -7.32 -14.05
N PHE A 288 -23.21 -7.87 -14.20
CA PHE A 288 -22.68 -8.90 -13.30
C PHE A 288 -22.54 -8.38 -11.86
N LEU A 289 -22.10 -7.13 -11.65
CA LEU A 289 -22.09 -6.50 -10.32
C LEU A 289 -23.49 -6.49 -9.69
N GLN A 290 -24.49 -6.03 -10.45
CA GLN A 290 -25.85 -5.96 -9.94
C GLN A 290 -26.43 -7.35 -9.62
N SER A 291 -26.17 -8.35 -10.47
CA SER A 291 -26.57 -9.73 -10.21
C SER A 291 -25.81 -10.33 -9.00
N LEU A 292 -24.52 -10.00 -8.82
CA LEU A 292 -23.73 -10.41 -7.65
C LEU A 292 -24.30 -9.82 -6.35
N LEU A 293 -24.65 -8.54 -6.34
CA LEU A 293 -25.28 -7.89 -5.19
C LEU A 293 -26.65 -8.52 -4.89
N ARG A 294 -27.51 -8.70 -5.89
CA ARG A 294 -28.86 -9.30 -5.73
C ARG A 294 -28.86 -10.79 -5.38
N ARG A 295 -27.77 -11.51 -5.67
CA ARG A 295 -27.59 -12.92 -5.25
C ARG A 295 -27.02 -13.03 -3.83
N SER A 296 -26.30 -12.01 -3.37
CA SER A 296 -25.62 -11.98 -2.05
C SER A 296 -26.48 -11.33 -0.95
N PHE A 297 -27.35 -10.38 -1.30
CA PHE A 297 -28.23 -9.68 -0.38
C PHE A 297 -29.66 -9.71 -0.93
N GLU A 298 -30.65 -9.86 -0.03
CA GLU A 298 -32.07 -9.95 -0.41
C GLU A 298 -32.63 -8.63 -0.95
N ASN A 299 -32.15 -7.50 -0.42
CA ASN A 299 -32.69 -6.17 -0.68
C ASN A 299 -31.62 -5.07 -0.45
N PRO A 300 -31.85 -3.83 -0.91
CA PRO A 300 -30.87 -2.74 -0.81
C PRO A 300 -30.53 -2.37 0.64
N SER A 301 -31.51 -2.47 1.54
CA SER A 301 -31.32 -2.18 2.96
C SER A 301 -30.37 -3.19 3.59
N ALA A 302 -30.48 -4.49 3.29
CA ALA A 302 -29.56 -5.52 3.76
C ALA A 302 -28.12 -5.27 3.28
N TRP A 303 -27.95 -4.84 2.02
CA TRP A 303 -26.66 -4.41 1.48
C TRP A 303 -26.06 -3.22 2.26
N CYS A 304 -26.85 -2.17 2.49
CA CYS A 304 -26.38 -1.00 3.25
C CYS A 304 -26.15 -1.30 4.74
N THR A 305 -26.93 -2.18 5.37
CA THR A 305 -26.69 -2.65 6.74
C THR A 305 -25.36 -3.41 6.81
N TRP A 306 -25.08 -4.32 5.87
CA TRP A 306 -23.79 -5.02 5.81
C TRP A 306 -22.60 -4.06 5.65
N LEU A 307 -22.73 -3.02 4.83
CA LEU A 307 -21.71 -1.97 4.72
C LEU A 307 -21.51 -1.19 6.02
N ALA A 308 -22.60 -0.89 6.75
CA ALA A 308 -22.52 -0.25 8.05
C ALA A 308 -21.84 -1.16 9.11
N GLU A 309 -22.18 -2.45 9.14
CA GLU A 309 -21.50 -3.43 9.99
C GLU A 309 -20.00 -3.55 9.68
N CYS A 310 -19.62 -3.45 8.39
CA CYS A 310 -18.22 -3.41 7.99
C CYS A 310 -17.53 -2.13 8.51
N ALA A 311 -18.16 -0.97 8.36
CA ALA A 311 -17.64 0.30 8.86
C ALA A 311 -17.47 0.29 10.38
N SER A 312 -18.48 -0.13 11.15
CA SER A 312 -18.40 -0.23 12.62
C SER A 312 -17.33 -1.21 13.09
N SER A 313 -17.12 -2.31 12.37
CA SER A 313 -16.07 -3.29 12.74
C SER A 313 -14.67 -2.74 12.51
N VAL A 314 -14.48 -1.95 11.44
CA VAL A 314 -13.21 -1.27 11.15
C VAL A 314 -12.99 -0.11 12.13
N GLU A 315 -14.00 0.68 12.45
CA GLU A 315 -13.91 1.75 13.47
C GLU A 315 -13.55 1.18 14.85
N ALA A 316 -14.21 0.09 15.27
CA ALA A 316 -13.90 -0.57 16.55
C ALA A 316 -12.44 -1.04 16.63
N ASN A 317 -11.91 -1.67 15.58
CA ASN A 317 -10.50 -2.07 15.55
C ASN A 317 -9.53 -0.88 15.48
N LEU A 318 -9.86 0.18 14.73
CA LEU A 318 -9.06 1.41 14.75
C LEU A 318 -9.01 2.02 16.16
N ILE A 319 -10.13 2.03 16.89
CA ILE A 319 -10.19 2.48 18.29
C ILE A 319 -9.38 1.57 19.22
N GLU A 320 -9.41 0.26 19.00
CA GLU A 320 -8.63 -0.73 19.77
C GLU A 320 -7.12 -0.51 19.60
N VAL A 321 -6.61 -0.46 18.36
CA VAL A 321 -5.19 -0.23 18.06
C VAL A 321 -4.72 1.13 18.58
N TYR A 322 -5.49 2.18 18.31
CA TYR A 322 -5.24 3.53 18.86
C TYR A 322 -5.19 3.53 20.39
N SER A 323 -6.07 2.77 21.04
CA SER A 323 -6.10 2.66 22.51
C SER A 323 -4.91 1.85 23.04
N ALA A 324 -4.45 0.83 22.31
CA ALA A 324 -3.23 0.11 22.63
C ALA A 324 -2.00 1.03 22.57
N HIS A 325 -1.88 1.91 21.57
CA HIS A 325 -0.82 2.91 21.53
C HIS A 325 -0.95 3.95 22.67
N ARG A 326 -2.14 4.55 22.83
CA ARG A 326 -2.39 5.62 23.80
C ARG A 326 -2.31 5.19 25.27
N TYR A 327 -2.77 3.97 25.59
CA TYR A 327 -2.90 3.47 26.96
C TYR A 327 -2.02 2.24 27.27
N GLY A 328 -1.55 1.49 26.27
CA GLY A 328 -0.54 0.44 26.48
C GLY A 328 0.78 1.01 27.02
N SER A 329 1.10 2.26 26.64
CA SER A 329 2.19 3.06 27.25
C SER A 329 1.98 3.39 28.74
N ARG A 330 0.77 3.18 29.29
CA ARG A 330 0.45 3.44 30.72
C ARG A 330 0.25 2.16 31.52
N LEU A 331 -0.41 1.15 30.94
CA LEU A 331 -0.72 -0.10 31.64
C LEU A 331 0.53 -0.92 31.99
N ARG A 332 1.58 -0.91 31.15
CA ARG A 332 2.87 -1.52 31.52
C ARG A 332 3.63 -0.76 32.62
N ALA A 333 3.35 0.52 32.81
CA ALA A 333 3.95 1.32 33.89
C ALA A 333 3.24 1.19 35.24
N CYS A 334 1.95 0.83 35.26
CA CYS A 334 1.16 0.64 36.50
C CYS A 334 1.04 -0.82 36.94
N GLY A 335 1.41 -1.80 36.10
CA GLY A 335 1.33 -3.24 36.40
C GLY A 335 2.30 -3.78 37.47
N HIS A 336 3.01 -2.90 38.20
CA HIS A 336 3.85 -3.26 39.35
C HIS A 336 3.46 -2.55 40.65
N ALA A 337 2.39 -1.74 40.65
CA ALA A 337 1.75 -1.26 41.87
C ALA A 337 0.71 -2.28 42.38
N GLY A 338 1.13 -3.54 42.51
CA GLY A 338 0.32 -4.57 43.14
C GLY A 338 0.28 -4.35 44.65
N TYR A 339 -0.92 -4.21 45.20
CA TYR A 339 -1.13 -4.20 46.65
C TYR A 339 -0.61 -5.52 47.24
N SER A 340 0.51 -5.46 47.97
CA SER A 340 0.94 -6.53 48.88
C SER A 340 1.00 -5.93 50.29
N THR A 341 0.06 -6.34 51.12
CA THR A 341 0.20 -6.21 52.57
C THR A 341 1.26 -7.18 53.08
N ASP A 342 2.04 -6.69 54.05
CA ASP A 342 2.87 -7.40 55.03
C ASP A 342 4.16 -8.12 54.57
N ASP A 343 5.24 -7.73 55.26
CA ASP A 343 6.50 -8.42 55.60
C ASP A 343 7.11 -9.47 54.65
N ALA A 344 8.14 -9.05 53.91
CA ALA A 344 9.51 -9.58 54.07
C ALA A 344 10.54 -8.75 53.29
N ALA A 345 11.58 -8.26 53.97
CA ALA A 345 12.72 -7.63 53.31
C ALA A 345 13.76 -8.68 52.86
N VAL A 346 13.84 -8.95 51.56
CA VAL A 346 14.97 -9.66 50.93
C VAL A 346 15.35 -8.95 49.62
N ASN A 347 16.66 -8.76 49.41
CA ASN A 347 17.21 -8.03 48.27
C ASN A 347 16.72 -8.56 46.92
N ALA A 348 16.09 -7.69 46.12
CA ALA A 348 15.84 -7.88 44.70
C ALA A 348 16.54 -6.76 43.93
N ASP A 349 17.85 -6.91 43.73
CA ASP A 349 18.68 -5.99 42.96
C ASP A 349 18.58 -6.33 41.47
N TYR A 350 18.35 -5.32 40.63
CA TYR A 350 18.36 -5.36 39.15
C TYR A 350 17.62 -6.50 38.43
N ASP A 351 16.36 -6.24 38.05
CA ASP A 351 15.96 -6.31 36.62
C ASP A 351 14.63 -5.56 36.33
N GLN A 352 14.64 -4.23 36.51
CA GLN A 352 13.57 -3.40 35.95
C GLN A 352 13.75 -3.31 34.43
N THR A 353 13.03 -4.15 33.69
CA THR A 353 12.77 -3.96 32.25
C THR A 353 11.81 -2.79 32.04
N ALA A 354 12.29 -1.58 32.37
CA ALA A 354 11.57 -0.33 32.23
C ALA A 354 11.16 -0.13 30.77
N SER A 355 9.86 -0.29 30.49
CA SER A 355 9.33 -0.10 29.14
C SER A 355 9.58 1.33 28.69
N SER A 356 10.45 1.49 27.70
CA SER A 356 10.86 2.77 27.12
C SER A 356 9.65 3.68 26.84
N PRO A 357 9.63 4.94 27.30
CA PRO A 357 8.49 5.84 27.14
C PRO A 357 8.14 6.06 25.66
N LEU A 358 6.98 5.55 25.24
CA LEU A 358 6.43 5.76 23.91
C LEU A 358 6.00 7.22 23.74
N HIS A 359 6.56 7.92 22.76
CA HIS A 359 6.09 9.25 22.38
C HIS A 359 4.89 9.14 21.43
N PHE A 360 3.72 8.94 22.01
CA PHE A 360 2.45 8.93 21.28
C PHE A 360 1.91 10.36 21.09
N GLN A 361 1.57 10.73 19.86
CA GLN A 361 0.92 11.99 19.53
C GLN A 361 -0.31 11.78 18.65
N GLU A 362 -1.44 12.26 19.14
CA GLU A 362 -2.72 12.26 18.41
C GLU A 362 -2.80 13.47 17.45
N SER A 363 -3.38 13.23 16.28
CA SER A 363 -3.82 14.25 15.33
C SER A 363 -5.33 14.18 15.12
N LEU A 364 -6.03 15.29 15.33
CA LEU A 364 -7.48 15.38 15.14
C LEU A 364 -7.88 15.57 13.67
N THR A 365 -6.95 16.05 12.84
CA THR A 365 -7.14 16.31 11.41
C THR A 365 -5.95 15.81 10.60
N MET A 366 -6.17 15.53 9.31
CA MET A 366 -5.09 15.18 8.37
C MET A 366 -4.03 16.28 8.24
N GLU A 367 -4.43 17.54 8.36
CA GLU A 367 -3.59 18.73 8.29
C GLU A 367 -2.72 18.87 9.55
N ASP A 368 -3.24 18.52 10.72
CA ASP A 368 -2.45 18.48 11.94
C ASP A 368 -1.46 17.32 11.93
N LEU A 369 -1.85 16.15 11.42
CA LEU A 369 -0.93 15.02 11.20
C LEU A 369 0.20 15.42 10.25
N ALA A 370 -0.11 16.10 9.15
CA ALA A 370 0.89 16.60 8.22
C ALA A 370 1.87 17.59 8.88
N LYS A 371 1.40 18.50 9.73
CA LYS A 371 2.26 19.44 10.48
C LYS A 371 3.13 18.72 11.51
N GLN A 372 2.58 17.76 12.26
CA GLN A 372 3.32 16.95 13.23
C GLN A 372 4.41 16.12 12.53
N LEU A 373 4.06 15.50 11.41
CA LEU A 373 4.96 14.77 10.53
C LEU A 373 6.10 15.67 10.03
N ASP A 374 5.80 16.88 9.56
CA ASP A 374 6.82 17.83 9.09
C ASP A 374 7.74 18.34 10.23
N VAL A 375 7.21 18.56 11.44
CA VAL A 375 8.04 18.89 12.61
C VAL A 375 8.98 17.73 12.97
N LEU A 376 8.47 16.49 13.02
CA LEU A 376 9.26 15.29 13.25
C LEU A 376 10.35 15.13 12.17
N TRP A 377 9.97 15.28 10.90
CA TRP A 377 10.89 15.14 9.77
C TRP A 377 11.98 16.21 9.77
N ARG A 378 11.63 17.47 10.07
CA ARG A 378 12.60 18.56 10.24
C ARG A 378 13.55 18.30 11.41
N GLY A 379 13.10 17.64 12.48
CA GLY A 379 13.94 17.16 13.58
C GLY A 379 15.01 16.15 13.13
N LEU A 380 14.63 15.16 12.32
CA LEU A 380 15.56 14.16 11.76
C LEU A 380 16.61 14.76 10.81
N VAL A 381 16.28 15.86 10.13
CA VAL A 381 17.20 16.59 9.25
C VAL A 381 18.18 17.48 10.04
N ARG A 382 17.73 18.06 11.16
CA ARG A 382 18.44 19.08 11.93
C ARG A 382 19.01 18.57 13.26
N ALA A 383 19.21 17.26 13.40
CA ALA A 383 19.84 16.65 14.57
C ALA A 383 21.16 17.40 14.89
N PRO A 384 21.25 18.10 16.02
CA PRO A 384 22.38 18.99 16.28
C PRO A 384 23.66 18.19 16.47
N GLU A 385 24.72 18.62 15.79
CA GLU A 385 26.08 18.24 16.15
C GLU A 385 26.34 18.70 17.59
N THR A 386 26.91 17.83 18.41
CA THR A 386 27.28 18.17 19.77
C THR A 386 28.34 19.29 19.75
N PRO A 387 28.28 20.29 20.65
CA PRO A 387 29.24 21.39 20.69
C PRO A 387 30.63 20.98 21.24
N CYS A 388 31.04 19.73 21.04
CA CYS A 388 32.36 19.21 21.36
C CYS A 388 33.35 19.56 20.24
N ARG A 389 33.68 20.86 20.21
CA ARG A 389 34.83 21.50 19.56
C ARG A 389 35.92 20.53 19.05
N ASN A 390 35.87 20.21 17.76
CA ASN A 390 37.02 19.76 16.95
C ASN A 390 36.72 20.07 15.49
N GLU A 391 37.59 20.86 14.84
CA GLU A 391 37.42 21.39 13.49
C GLU A 391 37.78 20.35 12.40
N SER A 392 37.04 19.24 12.38
CA SER A 392 37.11 18.24 11.32
C SER A 392 35.80 17.43 11.20
N ALA A 393 34.66 18.08 11.43
CA ALA A 393 33.34 17.45 11.35
C ALA A 393 32.96 17.15 9.88
N SER A 394 32.87 15.86 9.56
CA SER A 394 32.47 15.38 8.23
C SER A 394 30.99 15.70 7.96
N PRO A 395 30.61 16.33 6.81
CA PRO A 395 29.25 16.85 6.53
C PRO A 395 28.18 15.76 6.26
N TYR A 396 28.37 14.55 6.78
CA TYR A 396 27.64 13.33 6.41
C TYR A 396 26.76 12.72 7.52
N SER A 397 26.65 13.32 8.72
CA SER A 397 25.89 12.74 9.84
C SER A 397 24.37 12.94 9.79
N ARG A 398 23.75 12.75 8.63
CA ARG A 398 22.28 12.75 8.48
C ARG A 398 21.67 11.46 9.07
N ALA A 399 20.47 11.57 9.62
CA ALA A 399 19.69 10.39 10.02
C ALA A 399 19.34 9.51 8.80
N LYS A 400 19.53 8.20 8.94
CA LYS A 400 19.03 7.19 8.00
C LYS A 400 17.69 6.67 8.51
N VAL A 401 16.68 6.69 7.64
CA VAL A 401 15.33 6.19 7.92
C VAL A 401 15.09 4.98 7.03
N TYR A 402 15.07 3.79 7.60
CA TYR A 402 14.86 2.54 6.89
C TYR A 402 13.36 2.26 6.76
N VAL A 403 12.93 1.86 5.56
CA VAL A 403 11.56 1.46 5.21
C VAL A 403 11.55 0.08 4.55
N TYR A 404 10.47 -0.69 4.68
CA TYR A 404 10.36 -2.03 4.10
C TYR A 404 9.74 -2.01 2.69
N GLY A 405 10.47 -1.43 1.75
CA GLY A 405 10.04 -1.26 0.36
C GLY A 405 9.87 0.21 -0.04
N SER A 406 9.48 0.45 -1.30
CA SER A 406 9.53 1.78 -1.90
C SER A 406 8.17 2.50 -2.02
N SER A 407 7.08 1.97 -1.45
CA SER A 407 5.76 2.60 -1.46
C SER A 407 5.73 3.91 -0.65
N ASP A 408 6.40 3.84 0.50
CA ASP A 408 6.16 4.64 1.68
C ASP A 408 6.61 6.09 1.47
N ALA A 409 7.77 6.27 0.81
CA ALA A 409 8.30 7.56 0.40
C ALA A 409 7.32 8.41 -0.43
N SER A 410 6.51 7.78 -1.28
CA SER A 410 5.51 8.50 -2.10
C SER A 410 4.31 9.00 -1.28
N VAL A 411 4.00 8.31 -0.18
CA VAL A 411 2.90 8.65 0.72
C VAL A 411 3.34 9.69 1.75
N LEU A 412 4.56 9.57 2.28
CA LEU A 412 5.22 10.61 3.08
C LEU A 412 5.26 11.93 2.33
N HIS A 413 5.81 11.95 1.11
CA HIS A 413 5.93 13.17 0.31
C HIS A 413 4.56 13.83 0.06
N ARG A 414 3.52 13.03 -0.22
CA ARG A 414 2.17 13.59 -0.42
C ARG A 414 1.59 14.16 0.87
N THR A 415 1.80 13.49 2.01
CA THR A 415 1.27 13.92 3.32
C THR A 415 2.00 15.16 3.82
N LEU A 416 3.34 15.20 3.74
CA LEU A 416 4.16 16.39 4.00
C LEU A 416 3.76 17.57 3.10
N GLY A 417 3.37 17.31 1.85
CA GLY A 417 2.85 18.33 0.94
C GLY A 417 1.67 19.11 1.51
N LEU A 418 0.76 18.48 2.26
CA LEU A 418 -0.39 19.15 2.88
C LEU A 418 0.02 20.21 3.91
N ALA A 419 1.10 19.96 4.67
CA ALA A 419 1.64 20.92 5.63
C ALA A 419 2.26 22.14 4.94
N LEU A 420 2.88 21.94 3.78
CA LEU A 420 3.55 22.99 3.02
C LEU A 420 2.56 23.88 2.26
N THR A 421 1.47 23.32 1.75
CA THR A 421 0.49 24.07 0.94
C THR A 421 -0.67 24.64 1.76
N ASN A 422 -0.77 24.34 3.06
CA ASN A 422 -1.88 24.69 3.96
C ASN A 422 -3.28 24.39 3.37
N THR A 423 -3.34 23.44 2.42
CA THR A 423 -4.57 23.16 1.67
C THR A 423 -5.38 22.14 2.44
N SER A 424 -6.49 22.58 3.03
CA SER A 424 -7.35 21.63 3.72
C SER A 424 -7.94 20.61 2.74
N LEU A 425 -7.98 19.35 3.15
CA LEU A 425 -8.63 18.29 2.40
C LEU A 425 -10.15 18.55 2.43
N GLN A 426 -10.66 19.16 1.35
CA GLN A 426 -12.09 19.41 1.16
C GLN A 426 -12.87 18.10 1.08
N CYS A 427 -13.20 17.59 2.25
CA CYS A 427 -14.09 16.48 2.46
C CYS A 427 -15.52 16.97 2.27
N HIS A 428 -15.91 17.17 1.01
CA HIS A 428 -17.32 17.34 0.67
C HIS A 428 -18.05 16.06 1.05
N LEU A 429 -18.59 16.00 2.26
CA LEU A 429 -19.74 15.16 2.56
C LEU A 429 -20.77 15.46 1.47
N SER A 430 -21.42 14.42 0.96
CA SER A 430 -22.43 14.56 -0.11
C SER A 430 -23.74 15.08 0.48
N GLU A 431 -23.69 16.21 1.19
CA GLU A 431 -24.84 16.91 1.74
C GLU A 431 -25.63 17.60 0.62
N ARG A 432 -26.40 16.80 -0.12
CA ARG A 432 -27.60 17.26 -0.81
C ARG A 432 -28.79 16.36 -0.46
N GLY A 433 -29.04 16.22 0.85
CA GLY A 433 -30.37 15.90 1.35
C GLY A 433 -31.37 17.01 0.99
N PRO A 434 -32.67 16.71 0.93
CA PRO A 434 -33.64 17.55 0.23
C PRO A 434 -33.96 18.83 1.00
N ARG A 435 -33.92 19.98 0.32
CA ARG A 435 -34.69 21.14 0.77
C ARG A 435 -36.16 20.79 0.65
N LYS A 436 -36.89 20.89 1.77
CA LYS A 436 -38.36 21.01 1.75
C LYS A 436 -38.73 22.23 0.89
N ASP A 437 -39.97 22.20 0.42
CA ASP A 437 -40.65 23.25 -0.36
C ASP A 437 -40.36 23.27 -1.87
N SER A 438 -40.86 22.24 -2.54
CA SER A 438 -41.48 22.40 -3.88
C SER A 438 -42.57 21.36 -4.09
N ARG A 439 -43.83 21.81 -4.20
CA ARG A 439 -44.96 20.95 -4.58
C ARG A 439 -45.11 20.95 -6.11
N PHE A 440 -44.44 20.04 -6.81
CA PHE A 440 -44.86 19.65 -8.16
C PHE A 440 -44.57 18.17 -8.42
N ALA A 441 -45.48 17.52 -9.13
CA ALA A 441 -45.44 16.08 -9.36
C ALA A 441 -44.46 15.68 -10.48
N GLY A 442 -43.85 14.50 -10.35
CA GLY A 442 -43.49 13.71 -11.54
C GLY A 442 -42.12 13.92 -12.19
N SER A 443 -41.02 14.16 -11.45
CA SER A 443 -39.69 13.74 -11.91
C SER A 443 -38.65 13.75 -10.79
N ARG A 444 -38.09 12.59 -10.42
CA ARG A 444 -36.90 12.52 -9.55
C ARG A 444 -35.64 12.68 -10.40
N ARG A 445 -35.33 13.90 -10.84
CA ARG A 445 -34.01 14.22 -11.39
C ARG A 445 -33.05 14.60 -10.27
N LEU A 446 -31.94 13.87 -10.16
CA LEU A 446 -30.72 14.41 -9.56
C LEU A 446 -30.28 15.65 -10.37
N PRO A 447 -29.84 16.76 -9.74
CA PRO A 447 -29.57 17.99 -10.48
C PRO A 447 -28.25 17.94 -11.27
N ASP A 448 -28.34 17.65 -12.57
CA ASP A 448 -27.25 17.52 -13.55
C ASP A 448 -26.22 18.66 -13.53
N ALA A 449 -26.65 19.89 -13.23
CA ALA A 449 -25.81 21.09 -13.35
C ALA A 449 -24.58 21.10 -12.41
N ALA A 450 -24.61 20.38 -11.28
CA ALA A 450 -23.49 20.33 -10.35
C ALA A 450 -22.43 19.29 -10.72
N ALA A 451 -22.82 18.17 -11.33
CA ALA A 451 -21.88 17.12 -11.76
C ALA A 451 -20.98 17.62 -12.89
N ALA A 452 -21.55 18.35 -13.87
CA ALA A 452 -20.78 19.00 -14.93
C ALA A 452 -19.80 20.05 -14.39
N ALA A 453 -20.22 20.83 -13.39
CA ALA A 453 -19.36 21.82 -12.72
C ALA A 453 -18.24 21.17 -11.88
N HIS A 454 -18.50 20.06 -11.18
CA HIS A 454 -17.45 19.32 -10.47
C HIS A 454 -16.49 18.57 -11.41
N ALA A 455 -16.96 18.07 -12.57
CA ALA A 455 -16.11 17.48 -13.59
C ALA A 455 -15.19 18.51 -14.26
N THR A 456 -15.71 19.71 -14.55
CA THR A 456 -14.89 20.82 -15.09
C THR A 456 -13.99 21.46 -14.05
N ALA A 457 -14.42 21.63 -12.80
CA ALA A 457 -13.56 22.10 -11.71
C ALA A 457 -12.43 21.10 -11.39
N SER A 458 -12.73 19.80 -11.33
CA SER A 458 -11.71 18.74 -11.15
C SER A 458 -10.79 18.57 -12.35
N SER A 459 -11.17 19.04 -13.54
CA SER A 459 -10.32 19.04 -14.74
C SER A 459 -9.45 20.31 -14.81
N ALA A 460 -10.03 21.49 -14.52
CA ALA A 460 -9.34 22.77 -14.54
C ALA A 460 -8.35 22.94 -13.39
N ALA A 461 -8.69 22.52 -12.17
CA ALA A 461 -7.79 22.50 -11.02
C ALA A 461 -6.73 21.38 -11.08
N HIS A 462 -6.75 20.54 -12.12
CA HIS A 462 -5.78 19.47 -12.37
C HIS A 462 -5.02 19.62 -13.69
N GLN A 463 -4.92 20.86 -14.20
CA GLN A 463 -3.74 21.21 -14.98
C GLN A 463 -2.50 20.97 -14.11
N ARG A 464 -1.80 19.88 -14.41
CA ARG A 464 -0.42 19.61 -13.98
C ARG A 464 0.37 20.91 -14.19
N PRO A 465 0.96 21.54 -13.16
CA PRO A 465 1.59 22.85 -13.32
C PRO A 465 2.78 22.73 -14.27
N SER A 466 2.55 23.10 -15.53
CA SER A 466 3.56 23.19 -16.60
C SER A 466 4.33 24.50 -16.46
N ARG A 467 4.99 24.67 -15.31
CA ARG A 467 6.08 25.61 -15.13
C ARG A 467 7.28 24.86 -14.54
N PRO A 468 8.51 25.18 -14.96
CA PRO A 468 9.69 24.60 -14.37
C PRO A 468 9.71 25.01 -12.89
N LEU A 469 9.59 24.03 -12.00
CA LEU A 469 9.84 24.24 -10.58
C LEU A 469 11.30 24.67 -10.43
N GLY A 470 11.50 25.97 -10.23
CA GLY A 470 12.79 26.50 -9.78
C GLY A 470 13.23 25.72 -8.54
N LEU A 471 14.52 25.44 -8.46
CA LEU A 471 15.13 24.50 -7.51
C LEU A 471 14.81 24.85 -6.05
N LEU A 472 13.68 24.37 -5.56
CA LEU A 472 13.40 24.23 -4.13
C LEU A 472 14.20 23.03 -3.63
N SER A 473 15.31 23.32 -2.96
CA SER A 473 16.18 22.35 -2.30
C SER A 473 15.34 21.30 -1.55
N ALA A 474 15.58 20.03 -1.87
CA ALA A 474 14.57 18.97 -1.74
C ALA A 474 13.89 18.89 -0.36
N PRO A 475 12.56 18.62 -0.29
CA PRO A 475 11.81 18.42 0.97
C PRO A 475 12.20 17.12 1.73
N LEU A 476 13.30 16.47 1.34
CA LEU A 476 13.81 15.21 1.89
C LEU A 476 15.29 15.39 2.26
N GLY A 477 15.55 16.11 3.36
CA GLY A 477 16.90 16.21 3.91
C GLY A 477 17.41 14.90 4.54
N ALA A 478 16.49 14.07 5.06
CA ALA A 478 16.77 12.79 5.69
C ALA A 478 16.88 11.68 4.63
N VAL A 479 17.79 10.73 4.84
CA VAL A 479 18.05 9.67 3.86
C VAL A 479 17.08 8.51 4.10
N ILE A 480 16.04 8.41 3.27
CA ILE A 480 15.17 7.23 3.24
C ILE A 480 15.92 6.09 2.55
N VAL A 481 16.01 4.94 3.21
CA VAL A 481 16.68 3.73 2.73
C VAL A 481 15.66 2.61 2.61
N ASP A 482 15.39 2.15 1.38
CA ASP A 482 14.63 0.91 1.15
C ASP A 482 15.50 -0.28 1.58
N ALA A 483 15.19 -0.86 2.75
CA ALA A 483 15.93 -1.97 3.32
C ALA A 483 15.96 -3.18 2.37
N THR A 484 14.85 -3.42 1.65
CA THR A 484 14.71 -4.58 0.75
C THR A 484 15.64 -4.52 -0.47
N ARG A 485 16.08 -3.31 -0.84
CA ARG A 485 17.02 -3.06 -1.95
C ARG A 485 18.45 -2.80 -1.48
N HIS A 486 18.70 -2.75 -0.18
CA HIS A 486 20.03 -2.53 0.34
C HIS A 486 20.94 -3.73 0.02
N PRO A 487 22.16 -3.56 -0.51
CA PRO A 487 23.01 -4.69 -0.92
C PRO A 487 23.23 -5.73 0.18
N LEU A 488 23.37 -5.28 1.43
CA LEU A 488 23.56 -6.17 2.58
C LEU A 488 22.33 -7.04 2.91
N PHE A 489 21.12 -6.66 2.49
CA PHE A 489 19.91 -7.47 2.67
C PHE A 489 19.99 -8.79 1.88
N THR A 490 20.40 -8.69 0.62
CA THR A 490 20.65 -9.85 -0.25
C THR A 490 21.93 -10.58 0.16
N ALA A 491 23.00 -9.87 0.57
CA ALA A 491 24.25 -10.50 1.01
C ALA A 491 24.09 -11.32 2.31
N ALA A 492 23.28 -10.85 3.26
CA ALA A 492 22.86 -11.64 4.43
C ALA A 492 21.81 -12.73 4.08
N GLY A 493 21.44 -12.85 2.81
CA GLY A 493 20.55 -13.88 2.27
C GLY A 493 19.09 -13.76 2.71
N PHE A 494 18.58 -12.57 3.01
CA PHE A 494 17.15 -12.39 3.31
C PHE A 494 16.27 -12.54 2.07
N ALA A 495 16.80 -12.24 0.89
CA ALA A 495 16.15 -12.46 -0.40
C ALA A 495 17.11 -13.18 -1.37
N PRO A 496 16.59 -14.04 -2.28
CA PRO A 496 17.40 -14.62 -3.35
C PRO A 496 17.79 -13.59 -4.42
N SER A 497 17.02 -12.50 -4.55
CA SER A 497 17.38 -11.34 -5.36
C SER A 497 16.71 -10.06 -4.86
N PRO A 498 17.25 -8.86 -5.16
CA PRO A 498 16.62 -7.58 -4.80
C PRO A 498 15.25 -7.33 -5.46
N LYS A 499 14.85 -8.15 -6.46
CA LYS A 499 13.56 -8.04 -7.16
C LYS A 499 12.44 -8.82 -6.47
N GLN A 500 12.76 -9.70 -5.53
CA GLN A 500 11.81 -10.57 -4.83
C GLN A 500 12.10 -10.60 -3.32
N PRO A 501 11.85 -9.49 -2.60
CA PRO A 501 11.98 -9.49 -1.15
C PRO A 501 10.88 -10.35 -0.50
N PRO A 502 11.18 -11.02 0.63
CA PRO A 502 10.18 -11.77 1.40
C PRO A 502 9.19 -10.82 2.09
N SER A 503 8.18 -11.36 2.76
CA SER A 503 7.40 -10.59 3.74
C SER A 503 8.28 -10.18 4.93
N LEU A 504 7.90 -9.09 5.63
CA LEU A 504 8.59 -8.65 6.84
C LEU A 504 8.61 -9.75 7.91
N MET A 505 7.51 -10.50 8.06
CA MET A 505 7.44 -11.65 8.98
C MET A 505 8.44 -12.76 8.63
N THR A 506 8.56 -13.13 7.35
CA THR A 506 9.55 -14.13 6.91
C THR A 506 10.99 -13.63 7.09
N ALA A 507 11.23 -12.32 6.93
CA ALA A 507 12.51 -11.71 7.28
C ALA A 507 12.76 -11.77 8.81
N LEU A 508 11.78 -11.43 9.65
CA LEU A 508 11.90 -11.49 11.10
C LEU A 508 12.19 -12.91 11.61
N GLN A 509 11.52 -13.93 11.05
CA GLN A 509 11.78 -15.35 11.32
C GLN A 509 13.23 -15.77 11.01
N LYS A 510 13.88 -15.12 10.04
CA LYS A 510 15.30 -15.31 9.77
C LYS A 510 16.18 -14.54 10.76
N ALA A 511 15.84 -13.28 11.06
CA ALA A 511 16.56 -12.45 12.04
C ALA A 511 16.58 -13.08 13.44
N ALA A 512 15.47 -13.68 13.88
CA ALA A 512 15.31 -14.38 15.15
C ALA A 512 16.29 -15.56 15.38
N LYS A 513 16.96 -16.06 14.33
CA LYS A 513 18.00 -17.09 14.45
C LYS A 513 19.35 -16.54 14.91
N THR A 514 19.52 -15.22 14.88
CA THR A 514 20.79 -14.51 15.12
C THR A 514 20.67 -13.33 16.09
N ASP A 515 19.46 -12.81 16.28
CA ASP A 515 19.14 -11.64 17.11
C ASP A 515 18.12 -12.03 18.19
N GLY A 516 18.46 -11.80 19.46
CA GLY A 516 17.58 -12.11 20.59
C GLY A 516 16.32 -11.25 20.65
N THR A 517 16.43 -9.97 20.33
CA THR A 517 15.31 -9.03 20.26
C THR A 517 14.34 -9.41 19.15
N ALA A 518 14.85 -9.92 18.02
CA ALA A 518 14.01 -10.49 16.96
C ALA A 518 13.24 -11.73 17.42
N ALA A 519 13.86 -12.61 18.22
CA ALA A 519 13.23 -13.81 18.75
C ALA A 519 12.13 -13.47 19.79
N GLU A 520 12.39 -12.52 20.69
CA GLU A 520 11.39 -11.98 21.62
C GLU A 520 10.20 -11.38 20.87
N LEU A 521 10.44 -10.52 19.87
CA LEU A 521 9.37 -9.87 19.09
C LEU A 521 8.53 -10.88 18.29
N LEU A 522 9.17 -11.94 17.78
CA LEU A 522 8.51 -13.03 17.05
C LEU A 522 7.62 -13.90 17.95
N SER A 523 7.89 -13.96 19.27
CA SER A 523 7.08 -14.73 20.24
C SER A 523 5.68 -14.14 20.47
N ALA A 524 5.51 -12.83 20.23
CA ALA A 524 4.26 -12.10 20.39
C ALA A 524 3.99 -11.21 19.15
N PRO A 525 3.61 -11.81 18.01
CA PRO A 525 3.39 -11.08 16.77
C PRO A 525 2.12 -10.21 16.84
N GLN A 526 2.27 -8.90 16.60
CA GLN A 526 1.16 -7.95 16.53
C GLN A 526 0.97 -7.52 15.07
N TRP A 527 0.13 -8.25 14.34
CA TRP A 527 -0.14 -7.98 12.93
C TRP A 527 -0.83 -6.62 12.75
N HIS A 528 -0.36 -5.81 11.79
CA HIS A 528 -0.93 -4.50 11.45
C HIS A 528 -0.83 -3.44 12.57
N ASP A 529 0.09 -3.64 13.52
CA ASP A 529 0.57 -2.62 14.44
C ASP A 529 1.84 -1.99 13.85
N PRO A 530 1.82 -0.71 13.41
CA PRO A 530 2.98 -0.08 12.79
C PRO A 530 4.18 0.03 13.75
N LEU A 531 3.96 0.11 15.07
CA LEU A 531 5.04 0.11 16.05
C LEU A 531 5.70 -1.27 16.17
N TRP A 532 4.93 -2.34 16.06
CA TRP A 532 5.47 -3.71 15.96
C TRP A 532 6.23 -3.91 14.65
N ASP A 533 5.65 -3.51 13.51
CA ASP A 533 6.28 -3.66 12.19
C ASP A 533 7.57 -2.82 12.08
N ALA A 534 7.60 -1.59 12.62
CA ALA A 534 8.83 -0.78 12.70
C ALA A 534 9.90 -1.41 13.61
N ARG A 535 9.53 -2.06 14.72
CA ARG A 535 10.47 -2.82 15.56
C ARG A 535 11.00 -4.06 14.84
N ALA A 536 10.15 -4.78 14.10
CA ALA A 536 10.56 -5.93 13.30
C ALA A 536 11.56 -5.51 12.20
N LEU A 537 11.28 -4.38 11.55
CA LEU A 537 12.16 -3.78 10.55
C LEU A 537 13.53 -3.39 11.14
N ALA A 538 13.56 -2.81 12.34
CA ALA A 538 14.80 -2.51 13.05
C ALA A 538 15.66 -3.78 13.23
N CYS A 539 15.07 -4.85 13.78
CA CYS A 539 15.78 -6.11 14.02
C CYS A 539 16.28 -6.78 12.70
N VAL A 540 15.50 -6.68 11.62
CA VAL A 540 15.90 -7.15 10.29
C VAL A 540 17.06 -6.32 9.73
N CYS A 541 17.04 -5.00 9.87
CA CYS A 541 18.13 -4.11 9.44
C CYS A 541 19.43 -4.36 10.22
N THR A 542 19.34 -4.61 11.53
CA THR A 542 20.46 -5.00 12.38
C THR A 542 21.05 -6.35 11.94
N SER A 543 20.20 -7.37 11.75
CA SER A 543 20.60 -8.72 11.36
C SER A 543 21.17 -8.79 9.94
N ALA A 544 20.75 -7.89 9.05
CA ALA A 544 21.34 -7.70 7.73
C ALA A 544 22.63 -6.84 7.76
N GLY A 545 23.13 -6.43 8.92
CA GLY A 545 24.37 -5.65 9.05
C GLY A 545 24.29 -4.22 8.50
N MET A 546 23.08 -3.67 8.27
CA MET A 546 22.92 -2.31 7.71
C MET A 546 23.34 -1.21 8.69
N VAL A 547 23.30 -1.51 9.99
CA VAL A 547 23.69 -0.62 11.07
C VAL A 547 25.00 -1.09 11.69
N ARG A 548 26.05 -0.27 11.55
CA ARG A 548 27.37 -0.50 12.16
C ARG A 548 27.31 -0.38 13.68
N THR A 549 28.07 -1.23 14.37
CA THR A 549 28.25 -1.16 15.83
C THR A 549 29.00 0.12 16.24
N PRO A 550 28.93 0.55 17.51
CA PRO A 550 29.71 1.70 17.99
C PRO A 550 31.23 1.54 17.76
N LYS A 551 31.78 0.34 18.03
CA LYS A 551 33.22 0.04 17.87
C LYS A 551 33.69 0.10 16.41
N GLU A 552 32.86 -0.31 15.45
CA GLU A 552 33.16 -0.17 14.02
C GLU A 552 33.23 1.30 13.56
N ARG A 553 32.48 2.20 14.21
CA ARG A 553 32.45 3.64 13.87
C ARG A 553 33.74 4.34 14.31
N GLU A 554 34.28 3.99 15.48
CA GLU A 554 35.51 4.59 15.99
C GLU A 554 36.73 4.23 15.13
N LYS A 555 36.81 2.98 14.62
CA LYS A 555 37.89 2.58 13.70
C LYS A 555 37.80 3.32 12.37
N GLY A 556 36.60 3.46 11.80
CA GLY A 556 36.37 4.19 10.54
C GLY A 556 36.38 5.71 10.64
N SER A 557 36.73 6.28 11.79
CA SER A 557 36.94 7.72 12.01
C SER A 557 38.40 8.05 12.37
N LYS A 558 39.27 7.04 12.40
CA LYS A 558 40.73 7.14 12.68
C LYS A 558 41.58 6.71 11.46
N ALA A 559 40.93 6.50 10.32
CA ALA A 559 41.48 6.24 9.00
C ALA A 559 40.79 7.16 7.99
#